data_AF-A0A9P5Y5N7-F1
#
_entry.id   AF-A0A9P5Y5N7-F1
#
_cell.length_a   1.000
_cell.length_b   1.000
_cell.length_c   1.000
_cell.angle_alpha   90.00
_cell.angle_beta   90.00
_cell.angle_gamma   90.00
#
_symmetry.space_group_name_H-M   'P 1'
#
loop_
_entity.id
_entity.type
_entity.pdbx_description
1 polymer ?
#
loop_
_entity_poly.entity_id
_entity_poly.type
_entity_poly.pdbx_seq_one_letter_code
_entity_poly.pdbx_strand_id
1 'polypeptide(L)'
;MRLSLKVFLSAVAIPCVVSTSIPVVGDYADLYAACEAFGPDAYAAVRYEHGPPKIFKFGVCQATRDPEQGVAKSGAICRAGSCYGYS
;
A
#
# COMPACT_ATOMS: atom_id res chain seq x y z
N MET A 1 -5.51 64.42 -23.00
CA MET A 1 -4.88 63.09 -23.22
C MET A 1 -5.12 62.25 -21.98
N ARG A 2 -5.93 61.18 -22.07
CA ARG A 2 -6.22 60.27 -20.95
C ARG A 2 -5.38 59.00 -21.15
N LEU A 3 -4.37 58.77 -20.29
CA LEU A 3 -3.63 57.51 -20.26
C LEU A 3 -4.40 56.50 -19.40
N SER A 4 -5.01 55.50 -20.03
CA SER A 4 -5.60 54.35 -19.33
C SER A 4 -4.50 53.32 -19.03
N LEU A 5 -4.14 53.20 -17.75
CA LEU A 5 -3.21 52.20 -17.24
C LEU A 5 -3.90 50.83 -17.20
N LYS A 6 -3.68 49.99 -18.21
CA LYS A 6 -4.10 48.58 -18.20
C LYS A 6 -3.04 47.76 -17.46
N VAL A 7 -3.20 47.59 -16.15
CA VAL A 7 -2.41 46.63 -15.38
C VAL A 7 -3.00 45.24 -15.63
N PHE A 8 -2.32 44.45 -16.46
CA PHE A 8 -2.63 43.05 -16.66
C PHE A 8 -2.26 42.28 -15.39
N LEU A 9 -3.26 41.79 -14.65
CA LEU A 9 -3.06 40.80 -13.60
C LEU A 9 -2.67 39.48 -14.27
N SER A 10 -1.38 39.17 -14.29
CA SER A 10 -0.89 37.82 -14.59
C SER A 10 -1.25 36.91 -13.42
N ALA A 11 -2.37 36.20 -13.54
CA ALA A 11 -2.73 35.12 -12.64
C ALA A 11 -1.74 33.96 -12.86
N VAL A 12 -0.71 33.89 -12.01
CA VAL A 12 0.14 32.71 -11.92
C VAL A 12 -0.68 31.64 -11.21
N ALA A 13 -1.29 30.75 -12.01
CA ALA A 13 -1.82 29.50 -11.51
C ALA A 13 -0.64 28.70 -10.95
N ILE A 14 -0.63 28.45 -9.64
CA ILE A 14 0.28 27.50 -9.00
C ILE A 14 -0.51 26.20 -8.82
N PRO A 15 -0.47 25.23 -9.75
CA PRO A 15 -0.99 23.90 -9.47
C PRO A 15 0.16 23.08 -8.88
N CYS A 16 0.48 23.31 -7.61
CA CYS A 16 1.29 22.36 -6.84
C CYS A 16 0.39 21.58 -5.89
N VAL A 17 -0.56 20.85 -6.46
CA VAL A 17 -1.12 19.68 -5.79
C VAL A 17 -0.17 18.53 -6.11
N VAL A 18 0.96 18.49 -5.41
CA VAL A 18 1.80 17.30 -5.40
C VAL A 18 1.03 16.29 -4.58
N SER A 19 0.14 15.54 -5.23
CA SER A 19 -0.43 14.34 -4.64
C SER A 19 0.73 13.38 -4.46
N THR A 20 1.35 13.41 -3.28
CA THR A 20 2.16 12.31 -2.79
C THR A 20 1.20 11.15 -2.59
N SER A 21 0.83 10.48 -3.67
CA SER A 21 0.23 9.16 -3.63
C SER A 21 1.22 8.31 -2.87
N ILE A 22 0.96 8.16 -1.58
CA ILE A 22 1.77 7.33 -0.70
C ILE A 22 1.72 5.95 -1.36
N PRO A 23 2.83 5.40 -1.87
CA PRO A 23 2.84 4.15 -2.63
C PRO A 23 2.27 2.97 -1.83
N VAL A 24 2.12 3.15 -0.52
CA VAL A 24 1.46 2.27 0.44
C VAL A 24 0.05 1.84 0.00
N VAL A 25 -0.72 2.69 -0.69
CA VAL A 25 -2.08 2.30 -1.13
C VAL A 25 -2.05 1.29 -2.28
N GLY A 26 -1.13 1.46 -3.24
CA GLY A 26 -0.98 0.55 -4.37
C GLY A 26 -0.48 -0.82 -3.92
N ASP A 27 0.57 -0.82 -3.09
CA ASP A 27 1.14 -2.04 -2.52
C ASP A 27 0.11 -2.81 -1.67
N TYR A 28 -0.70 -2.08 -0.88
CA TYR A 28 -1.78 -2.69 -0.11
C TYR A 28 -2.87 -3.28 -1.00
N ALA A 29 -3.30 -2.57 -2.05
CA ALA A 29 -4.34 -3.05 -2.96
C ALA A 29 -3.90 -4.33 -3.70
N ASP A 30 -2.65 -4.39 -4.16
CA ASP A 30 -2.10 -5.58 -4.83
C ASP A 30 -2.02 -6.77 -3.88
N LEU A 31 -1.59 -6.56 -2.64
CA LEU A 31 -1.54 -7.59 -1.60
C LEU A 31 -2.95 -8.07 -1.25
N TYR A 32 -3.91 -7.16 -1.08
CA TYR A 32 -5.29 -7.51 -0.79
C TYR A 32 -5.92 -8.31 -1.93
N ALA A 33 -5.72 -7.90 -3.18
CA ALA A 33 -6.20 -8.61 -4.35
C ALA A 33 -5.59 -10.01 -4.47
N ALA A 34 -4.29 -10.15 -4.20
CA ALA A 34 -3.60 -11.44 -4.19
C ALA A 34 -4.16 -12.38 -3.10
N CYS A 35 -4.52 -11.82 -1.94
CA CYS A 35 -5.14 -12.54 -0.83
C CYS A 35 -6.54 -13.05 -1.21
N GLU A 36 -7.39 -12.20 -1.79
CA GLU A 36 -8.73 -12.59 -2.25
C GLU A 36 -8.68 -13.66 -3.35
N ALA A 37 -7.73 -13.56 -4.28
CA ALA A 37 -7.58 -14.50 -5.38
C ALA A 37 -7.14 -15.91 -4.92
N PHE A 38 -6.49 -16.03 -3.76
CA PHE A 38 -6.04 -17.31 -3.22
C PHE A 38 -7.18 -18.16 -2.63
N GLY A 39 -8.34 -17.54 -2.36
CA GLY A 39 -9.54 -18.23 -1.91
C GLY A 39 -9.86 -18.06 -0.42
N PRO A 40 -10.90 -18.74 0.08
CA PRO A 40 -11.50 -18.45 1.38
C PRO A 40 -10.60 -18.76 2.59
N ASP A 41 -9.57 -19.60 2.41
CA ASP A 41 -8.64 -19.96 3.48
C ASP A 41 -7.52 -18.92 3.68
N ALA A 42 -7.37 -17.96 2.76
CA ALA A 42 -6.38 -16.89 2.87
C ALA A 42 -6.81 -15.86 3.92
N TYR A 43 -5.87 -15.49 4.77
CA TYR A 43 -6.06 -14.52 5.84
C TYR A 43 -5.24 -13.25 5.61
N ALA A 44 -3.98 -13.38 5.20
CA ALA A 44 -3.10 -12.25 4.98
C ALA A 44 -2.15 -12.47 3.79
N ALA A 45 -1.76 -11.38 3.15
CA ALA A 45 -0.71 -11.35 2.13
C ALA A 45 0.42 -10.44 2.62
N VAL A 46 1.67 -10.90 2.54
CA VAL A 46 2.84 -10.17 3.06
C VAL A 46 3.89 -10.05 1.98
N ARG A 47 4.41 -8.84 1.79
CA ARG A 47 5.58 -8.55 0.98
C ARG A 47 6.82 -8.56 1.87
N TYR A 48 7.77 -9.39 1.52
CA TYR A 48 9.11 -9.38 2.10
C TYR A 48 10.07 -8.57 1.20
N GLU A 49 11.30 -8.35 1.67
CA GLU A 49 12.35 -7.62 0.95
C GLU A 49 12.63 -8.16 -0.45
N HIS A 50 12.51 -9.47 -0.63
CA HIS A 50 12.84 -10.15 -1.87
C HIS A 50 11.70 -11.08 -2.31
N GLY A 51 11.42 -11.08 -3.61
CA GLY A 51 10.49 -12.04 -4.22
C GLY A 51 8.99 -11.66 -4.19
N PRO A 52 8.13 -12.59 -4.62
CA PRO A 52 6.69 -12.38 -4.67
C PRO A 52 6.06 -12.37 -3.26
N PRO A 53 4.84 -11.83 -3.09
CA PRO A 53 4.14 -11.88 -1.82
C PRO A 53 3.92 -13.32 -1.36
N LYS A 54 3.97 -13.55 -0.04
CA LYS A 54 3.51 -14.80 0.56
C LYS A 54 2.09 -14.63 1.08
N ILE A 55 1.25 -15.62 0.79
CA ILE A 55 -0.12 -15.70 1.31
C ILE A 55 -0.12 -16.62 2.53
N PHE A 56 -0.67 -16.12 3.62
CA PHE A 56 -0.84 -16.84 4.88
C PHE A 56 -2.28 -17.26 5.05
N LYS A 57 -2.47 -18.52 5.44
CA LYS A 57 -3.78 -19.06 5.80
C LYS A 57 -4.11 -18.73 7.25
N PHE A 58 -5.40 -18.81 7.58
CA PHE A 58 -5.83 -18.76 8.98
C PHE A 58 -5.09 -19.81 9.83
N GLY A 59 -4.74 -19.44 11.07
CA GLY A 59 -3.99 -20.30 11.98
C GLY A 59 -2.46 -20.31 11.76
N VAL A 60 -1.94 -19.74 10.67
CA VAL A 60 -0.50 -19.60 10.45
C VAL A 60 -0.05 -18.17 10.78
N CYS A 61 0.87 -18.03 11.73
CA CYS A 61 1.42 -16.71 12.04
C CYS A 61 2.37 -16.23 10.95
N GLN A 62 2.24 -14.94 10.61
CA GLN A 62 3.21 -14.22 9.80
C GLN A 62 4.54 -14.13 10.54
N ALA A 63 5.62 -14.56 9.91
CA ALA A 63 6.96 -14.29 10.40
C ALA A 63 7.36 -12.86 9.99
N THR A 64 7.87 -12.05 10.92
CA THR A 64 8.46 -10.73 10.58
C THR A 64 9.68 -10.87 9.67
N ARG A 65 10.36 -12.01 9.73
CA ARG A 65 11.50 -12.36 8.88
C ARG A 65 11.27 -13.71 8.23
N ASP A 66 11.43 -13.73 6.93
CA ASP A 66 11.52 -14.94 6.12
C ASP A 66 13.01 -15.22 5.82
N PRO A 67 13.52 -16.45 6.00
CA PRO A 67 14.93 -16.76 5.80
C PRO A 67 15.38 -16.61 4.35
N GLU A 68 14.47 -16.74 3.38
CA GLU A 68 14.78 -16.64 1.95
C GLU A 68 14.47 -15.25 1.39
N GLN A 69 13.42 -14.62 1.90
CA GLN A 69 12.88 -13.38 1.36
C GLN A 69 13.20 -12.13 2.18
N GLY A 70 13.79 -12.26 3.37
CA GLY A 70 14.21 -11.13 4.21
C GLY A 70 13.13 -10.63 5.17
N VAL A 71 13.15 -9.33 5.49
CA VAL A 71 12.21 -8.73 6.47
C VAL A 71 10.90 -8.32 5.79
N ALA A 72 9.76 -8.51 6.47
CA ALA A 72 8.47 -8.05 6.01
C ALA A 72 8.45 -6.51 5.86
N LYS A 73 8.00 -6.00 4.72
CA LYS A 73 7.88 -4.56 4.43
C LYS A 73 6.46 -4.05 4.52
N SER A 74 5.52 -4.84 4.01
CA SER A 74 4.10 -4.49 3.98
C SER A 74 3.25 -5.76 4.07
N GLY A 75 2.01 -5.61 4.53
CA GLY A 75 1.06 -6.69 4.64
C GLY A 75 -0.37 -6.19 4.54
N ALA A 76 -1.25 -7.02 3.99
CA ALA A 76 -2.68 -6.78 3.95
C ALA A 76 -3.40 -7.96 4.60
N ILE A 77 -4.29 -7.66 5.56
CA ILE A 77 -5.21 -8.63 6.15
C ILE A 77 -6.49 -8.61 5.32
N CYS A 78 -6.87 -9.73 4.72
CA CYS A 78 -8.03 -9.81 3.83
C CYS A 78 -9.29 -10.39 4.50
N ARG A 79 -9.16 -11.09 5.63
CA ARG A 79 -10.27 -11.68 6.38
C ARG A 79 -10.15 -11.42 7.89
N ALA A 80 -11.29 -11.36 8.58
CA ALA A 80 -11.32 -11.25 10.03
C ALA A 80 -10.89 -12.58 10.68
N GLY A 81 -9.91 -12.51 11.57
CA GLY A 81 -9.27 -13.66 12.22
C GLY A 81 -7.87 -13.26 12.65
N SER A 82 -7.18 -14.06 13.45
CA SER A 82 -5.73 -13.93 13.62
C SER A 82 -5.11 -15.32 13.59
N CYS A 83 -3.79 -15.40 13.57
CA CYS A 83 -3.15 -16.66 13.89
C CYS A 83 -3.33 -16.97 15.38
N TYR A 84 -3.20 -18.25 15.75
CA TYR A 84 -3.02 -18.63 17.14
C TYR A 84 -1.58 -18.27 17.53
N GLY A 85 -1.40 -17.26 18.37
CA GLY A 85 -0.09 -16.94 18.92
C GLY A 85 0.44 -18.14 19.71
N TYR A 86 1.68 -18.54 19.46
CA TYR A 86 2.35 -19.52 20.32
C TYR A 86 2.58 -18.89 21.71
N SER A 87 1.97 -19.47 22.73
CA SER A 87 2.29 -19.27 24.15
C SER A 87 3.50 -20.11 24.55
#